data_AF-A0A7X3FJ77-F1
#
_entry.id   AF-A0A7X3FJ77-F1
#
_cell.length_a   1.000
_cell.length_b   1.000
_cell.length_c   1.000
_cell.angle_alpha   90.00
_cell.angle_beta   90.00
_cell.angle_gamma   90.00
#
_symmetry.space_group_name_H-M   'P 1'
#
loop_
_entity.id
_entity.type
_entity.pdbx_description
1 polymer ?
#
loop_
_entity_poly.entity_id
_entity_poly.type
_entity_poly.pdbx_seq_one_letter_code
_entity_poly.pdbx_strand_id
1 'polypeptide(L)'
;MDTYNRTITYPKEAFIYLMIGIGLTFAAYLIIQSGRKQEAQIKNNNESGKDKDNRIFINKMWDQREKIGDRLVVFLFIMLAVLSIFDFGRALSLIQPLILTGMIGYSFLHIMRSEDEDMKETNLQPRKRAIRYFLRLIDYREHPFSIPLLLFIIIVMTFLLSKHFGLMLSLETSGNPRYVMSLPTSAWITAGLVFACAFMYIIQHCNFFGIHQAEQGEYKVIQIHFAEIIVCGATFFIWLVVLSIALFTG
;
A
#
# COMPACT_ATOMS: atom_id res chain seq x y z
N MET A 1 30.62 -19.39 17.38
CA MET A 1 29.65 -20.19 16.60
C MET A 1 28.47 -20.44 17.51
N ASP A 2 27.65 -19.40 17.71
CA ASP A 2 26.54 -19.45 18.64
C ASP A 2 25.30 -19.96 17.93
N THR A 3 24.96 -21.20 18.30
CA THR A 3 23.62 -21.75 18.42
C THR A 3 22.52 -21.05 17.63
N TYR A 4 22.20 -21.68 16.49
CA TYR A 4 20.92 -21.61 15.80
C TYR A 4 19.79 -21.68 16.84
N ASN A 5 19.22 -20.53 17.19
CA ASN A 5 18.12 -20.47 18.15
C ASN A 5 16.89 -21.09 17.47
N ARG A 6 16.77 -22.42 17.59
CA ARG A 6 15.70 -23.28 16.99
C ARG A 6 14.29 -22.86 17.40
N THR A 7 14.16 -21.93 18.33
CA THR A 7 12.93 -21.48 18.98
C THR A 7 12.20 -20.33 18.28
N ILE A 8 12.74 -19.73 17.21
CA ILE A 8 11.94 -18.84 16.37
C ILE A 8 11.08 -19.71 15.46
N THR A 9 9.97 -20.15 16.02
CA THR A 9 8.80 -20.62 15.27
C THR A 9 8.35 -19.40 14.47
N TYR A 10 8.56 -19.39 13.15
CA TYR A 10 7.82 -18.42 12.32
C TYR A 10 6.36 -18.68 12.64
N PRO A 11 5.61 -17.68 13.15
CA PRO A 11 4.30 -17.95 13.68
C PRO A 11 3.48 -18.46 12.50
N LYS A 12 2.96 -19.70 12.59
CA LYS A 12 2.06 -20.27 11.58
C LYS A 12 0.94 -19.28 11.24
N GLU A 13 0.59 -18.46 12.22
CA GLU A 13 -0.26 -17.27 12.15
C GLU A 13 0.10 -16.34 10.98
N ALA A 14 1.37 -15.98 10.76
CA ALA A 14 1.75 -15.09 9.66
C ALA A 14 1.47 -15.69 8.27
N PHE A 15 1.71 -17.00 8.10
CA PHE A 15 1.34 -17.71 6.88
C PHE A 15 -0.19 -17.78 6.71
N ILE A 16 -0.91 -18.06 7.79
CA ILE A 16 -2.38 -18.08 7.80
C ILE A 16 -2.94 -16.69 7.44
N TYR A 17 -2.41 -15.61 8.02
CA TYR A 17 -2.83 -14.24 7.72
C TYR A 17 -2.53 -13.86 6.27
N LEU A 18 -1.39 -14.27 5.72
CA LEU A 18 -1.09 -14.06 4.30
C LEU A 18 -2.13 -14.76 3.41
N MET A 19 -2.42 -16.03 3.68
CA MET A 19 -3.42 -16.81 2.92
C MET A 19 -4.83 -16.22 3.04
N ILE A 20 -5.22 -15.79 4.25
CA ILE A 20 -6.49 -15.08 4.47
C ILE A 20 -6.51 -13.77 3.66
N GLY A 21 -5.44 -12.99 3.68
CA GLY A 21 -5.35 -11.72 2.93
C GLY A 21 -5.47 -11.92 1.42
N ILE A 22 -4.77 -12.91 0.87
CA ILE A 22 -4.87 -13.28 -0.56
C ILE A 22 -6.30 -13.75 -0.87
N GLY A 23 -6.88 -14.59 -0.03
CA GLY A 23 -8.25 -15.09 -0.18
C GLY A 23 -9.30 -13.98 -0.17
N LEU A 24 -9.19 -13.03 0.77
CA LEU A 24 -10.06 -11.85 0.85
C LEU A 24 -9.90 -10.95 -0.38
N THR A 25 -8.68 -10.77 -0.88
CA THR A 25 -8.42 -9.99 -2.10
C THR A 25 -9.12 -10.62 -3.31
N PHE A 26 -9.03 -11.95 -3.44
CA PHE A 26 -9.70 -12.69 -4.52
C PHE A 26 -11.23 -12.65 -4.37
N ALA A 27 -11.75 -12.82 -3.16
CA ALA A 27 -13.18 -12.71 -2.88
C ALA A 27 -13.71 -11.31 -3.21
N ALA A 28 -13.00 -10.26 -2.78
CA ALA A 28 -13.35 -8.88 -3.10
C ALA A 28 -13.36 -8.65 -4.62
N TYR A 29 -12.34 -9.12 -5.34
CA TYR A 29 -12.30 -9.05 -6.80
C TYR A 29 -13.52 -9.70 -7.46
N LEU A 30 -13.90 -10.91 -7.04
CA LEU A 30 -15.06 -11.63 -7.58
C LEU A 30 -16.39 -10.92 -7.28
N ILE A 31 -16.54 -10.36 -6.08
CA ILE A 31 -17.74 -9.58 -5.71
C ILE A 31 -17.86 -8.36 -6.61
N ILE A 32 -16.78 -7.61 -6.80
CA ILE A 32 -16.75 -6.42 -7.65
C ILE A 32 -17.04 -6.78 -9.11
N GLN A 33 -16.44 -7.87 -9.61
CA GLN A 33 -16.67 -8.33 -10.98
C GLN A 33 -18.11 -8.82 -11.20
N SER A 34 -18.72 -9.43 -10.19
CA SER A 34 -20.12 -9.86 -10.24
C SER A 34 -21.08 -8.67 -10.18
N GLY A 35 -20.79 -7.68 -9.33
CA GLY A 35 -21.54 -6.42 -9.23
C GLY A 35 -21.54 -5.62 -10.53
N ARG A 36 -20.40 -5.54 -11.24
CA ARG A 36 -20.31 -4.87 -12.55
C ARG A 36 -21.27 -5.45 -13.60
N LYS A 37 -21.50 -6.77 -13.58
CA LYS A 37 -22.45 -7.42 -14.51
C LYS A 37 -23.90 -7.04 -14.20
N GLN A 38 -24.23 -6.85 -12.93
CA GLN A 38 -25.56 -6.44 -12.49
C GLN A 38 -25.80 -4.94 -12.70
N GLU A 39 -24.84 -4.07 -12.37
CA GLU A 39 -24.97 -2.62 -12.59
C GLU A 39 -25.08 -2.28 -14.08
N ALA A 40 -24.35 -2.97 -14.97
CA ALA A 40 -24.50 -2.81 -16.41
C ALA A 40 -25.92 -3.17 -16.91
N GLN A 41 -26.64 -4.05 -16.21
CA GLN A 41 -28.05 -4.37 -16.51
C GLN A 41 -29.03 -3.36 -15.88
N ILE A 42 -28.72 -2.82 -14.69
CA ILE A 42 -29.60 -1.91 -13.94
C ILE A 42 -29.51 -0.47 -14.47
N LYS A 43 -28.33 -0.01 -14.94
CA LYS A 43 -28.13 1.34 -15.52
C LYS A 43 -28.98 1.60 -16.78
N ASN A 44 -29.47 0.55 -17.44
CA ASN A 44 -30.40 0.67 -18.55
C ASN A 44 -31.84 0.95 -18.12
N ASN A 45 -32.19 0.79 -16.83
CA ASN A 45 -33.59 0.77 -16.40
C ASN A 45 -33.99 1.86 -15.41
N ASN A 46 -33.10 2.57 -14.72
CA ASN A 46 -33.51 3.68 -13.85
C ASN A 46 -32.36 4.65 -13.54
N GLU A 47 -32.50 5.91 -13.95
CA GLU A 47 -31.92 7.08 -13.29
C GLU A 47 -32.71 7.32 -11.99
N SER A 48 -32.21 6.89 -10.83
CA SER A 48 -32.90 7.21 -9.58
C SER A 48 -31.98 7.11 -8.38
N GLY A 49 -31.82 8.25 -7.70
CA GLY A 49 -31.12 8.38 -6.43
C GLY A 49 -29.82 9.18 -6.55
N LYS A 50 -29.90 10.52 -6.51
CA LYS A 50 -28.75 11.34 -6.09
C LYS A 50 -28.51 11.07 -4.61
N ASP A 51 -27.83 9.97 -4.32
CA ASP A 51 -27.33 9.71 -2.98
C ASP A 51 -26.28 10.78 -2.64
N LYS A 52 -26.19 11.18 -1.38
CA LYS A 52 -25.37 12.32 -0.97
C LYS A 52 -23.89 11.95 -1.07
N ASP A 53 -23.18 12.48 -2.06
CA ASP A 53 -21.75 12.17 -2.26
C ASP A 53 -20.90 12.75 -1.14
N ASN A 54 -20.28 11.86 -0.34
CA ASN A 54 -19.40 12.22 0.76
C ASN A 54 -18.07 12.84 0.28
N ARG A 55 -17.82 12.88 -1.03
CA ARG A 55 -16.65 13.56 -1.62
C ARG A 55 -16.52 15.03 -1.22
N ILE A 56 -17.64 15.72 -0.94
CA ILE A 56 -17.64 17.10 -0.41
C ILE A 56 -16.89 17.18 0.92
N PHE A 57 -17.07 16.17 1.79
CA PHE A 57 -16.37 16.10 3.06
C PHE A 57 -14.87 15.83 2.88
N ILE A 58 -14.52 14.94 1.94
CA ILE A 58 -13.12 14.65 1.58
C ILE A 58 -12.41 15.91 1.07
N ASN A 59 -13.04 16.64 0.16
CA ASN A 59 -12.50 17.88 -0.39
C ASN A 59 -12.29 18.92 0.73
N LYS A 60 -13.28 19.09 1.61
CA LYS A 60 -13.15 20.00 2.76
C LYS A 60 -12.01 19.61 3.70
N MET A 61 -11.81 18.31 3.96
CA MET A 61 -10.67 17.84 4.76
C MET A 61 -9.35 18.09 4.04
N TRP A 62 -9.31 17.93 2.71
CA TRP A 62 -8.12 18.19 1.91
C TRP A 62 -7.73 19.67 1.89
N ASP A 63 -8.70 20.58 1.81
CA ASP A 63 -8.46 22.02 1.86
C ASP A 63 -7.92 22.43 3.23
N GLN A 64 -8.36 21.75 4.28
CA GLN A 64 -7.89 21.97 5.66
C GLN A 64 -6.72 21.05 6.04
N ARG A 65 -6.10 20.34 5.09
CA ARG A 65 -5.11 19.29 5.37
C ARG A 65 -3.92 19.79 6.18
N GLU A 66 -3.45 21.01 5.92
CA GLU A 66 -2.31 21.61 6.65
C GLU A 66 -2.70 21.86 8.10
N LYS A 67 -3.85 22.49 8.34
CA LYS A 67 -4.35 22.78 9.68
C LYS A 67 -4.71 21.52 10.48
N ILE A 68 -5.31 20.51 9.84
CA ILE A 68 -5.64 19.22 10.46
C ILE A 68 -4.36 18.43 10.70
N GLY A 69 -3.47 18.40 9.72
CA GLY A 69 -2.16 17.74 9.77
C GLY A 69 -1.31 18.28 10.91
N ASP A 70 -1.15 19.60 11.00
CA ASP A 70 -0.37 20.25 12.07
C ASP A 70 -0.90 19.90 13.45
N ARG A 71 -2.23 19.95 13.64
CA ARG A 71 -2.87 19.57 14.90
C ARG A 71 -2.65 18.10 15.24
N LEU A 72 -2.76 17.21 14.26
CA LEU A 72 -2.51 15.78 14.44
C LEU A 72 -1.03 15.52 14.78
N VAL A 73 -0.10 16.18 14.10
CA VAL A 73 1.34 16.05 14.36
C VAL A 73 1.67 16.52 15.77
N VAL A 74 1.18 17.69 16.19
CA VAL A 74 1.36 18.19 17.56
C VAL A 74 0.77 17.23 18.59
N PHE A 75 -0.45 16.75 18.36
CA PHE A 75 -1.09 15.77 19.24
C PHE A 75 -0.28 14.47 19.33
N LEU A 76 0.21 13.95 18.21
CA LEU A 76 1.06 12.76 18.16
C LEU A 76 2.38 12.97 18.90
N PHE A 77 3.02 14.12 18.74
CA PHE A 77 4.24 14.46 19.49
C PHE A 77 4.00 14.50 21.00
N ILE A 78 2.90 15.12 21.45
CA ILE A 78 2.54 15.14 22.88
C ILE A 78 2.28 13.71 23.39
N MET A 79 1.51 12.92 22.64
CA MET A 79 1.19 11.54 23.01
C MET A 79 2.44 10.66 23.10
N LEU A 80 3.36 10.78 22.13
CA LEU A 80 4.65 10.08 22.15
C LEU A 80 5.55 10.57 23.30
N ALA A 81 5.56 11.86 23.61
CA ALA A 81 6.32 12.40 24.74
C ALA A 81 5.80 11.92 26.09
N VAL A 82 4.48 11.82 26.26
CA VAL A 82 3.89 11.22 27.46
C VAL A 82 4.24 9.75 27.58
N LEU A 83 4.12 8.98 26.49
CA LEU A 83 4.48 7.56 26.47
C LEU A 83 5.98 7.33 26.73
N SER A 84 6.86 8.20 26.24
CA SER A 84 8.31 8.04 26.40
C SER A 84 8.76 8.21 27.85
N ILE A 85 8.01 8.96 28.66
CA ILE A 85 8.23 9.06 30.12
C ILE A 85 8.01 7.70 30.80
N PHE A 86 7.02 6.91 30.33
CA PHE A 86 6.72 5.60 30.91
C PHE A 86 7.62 4.49 30.35
N ASP A 87 7.78 4.44 29.04
CA ASP A 87 8.59 3.44 28.34
C ASP A 87 9.07 3.98 26.99
N PHE A 88 10.33 4.42 26.96
CA PHE A 88 10.97 4.97 25.77
C PHE A 88 11.03 3.96 24.61
N GLY A 89 11.23 2.67 24.92
CA GLY A 89 11.29 1.62 23.90
C GLY A 89 9.96 1.41 23.21
N ARG A 90 8.87 1.38 23.99
CA ARG A 90 7.51 1.32 23.42
C ARG A 90 7.17 2.55 22.60
N ALA A 91 7.51 3.75 23.09
CA ALA A 91 7.27 4.99 22.35
C ALA A 91 7.97 4.97 20.97
N LEU A 92 9.22 4.53 20.89
CA LEU A 92 9.92 4.35 19.61
C LEU A 92 9.28 3.29 18.72
N SER A 93 8.84 2.16 19.29
CA SER A 93 8.19 1.09 18.51
C SER A 93 6.87 1.52 17.86
N LEU A 94 6.21 2.56 18.40
CA LEU A 94 4.95 3.09 17.87
C LEU A 94 5.14 4.06 16.70
N ILE A 95 6.34 4.61 16.48
CA ILE A 95 6.61 5.54 15.39
C ILE A 95 6.33 4.89 14.03
N GLN A 96 6.78 3.65 13.84
CA GLN A 96 6.63 2.92 12.58
C GLN A 96 5.16 2.68 12.18
N PRO A 97 4.29 2.10 13.04
CA PRO A 97 2.87 1.95 12.71
C PRO A 97 2.13 3.29 12.60
N LEU A 98 2.54 4.33 13.34
CA LEU A 98 1.98 5.68 13.19
C LEU A 98 2.27 6.25 11.80
N ILE A 99 3.52 6.14 11.32
CA ILE A 99 3.89 6.56 9.96
C ILE A 99 3.10 5.78 8.92
N LEU A 100 2.95 4.46 9.06
CA LEU A 100 2.14 3.67 8.13
C LEU A 100 0.70 4.16 8.09
N THR A 101 0.08 4.36 9.25
CA THR A 101 -1.31 4.83 9.35
C THR A 101 -1.46 6.21 8.70
N GLY A 102 -0.49 7.10 8.92
CA GLY A 102 -0.44 8.41 8.27
C GLY A 102 -0.34 8.30 6.75
N MET A 103 0.52 7.42 6.21
CA MET A 103 0.62 7.18 4.77
C MET A 103 -0.69 6.65 4.19
N ILE A 104 -1.32 5.66 4.84
CA ILE A 104 -2.60 5.08 4.39
C ILE A 104 -3.69 6.15 4.39
N GLY A 105 -3.80 6.95 5.45
CA GLY A 105 -4.78 8.02 5.56
C GLY A 105 -4.56 9.13 4.52
N TYR A 106 -3.31 9.53 4.30
CA TYR A 106 -2.96 10.50 3.26
C TYR A 106 -3.32 9.97 1.86
N SER A 107 -2.91 8.73 1.53
CA SER A 107 -3.23 8.09 0.25
C SER A 107 -4.74 8.00 0.04
N PHE A 108 -5.49 7.62 1.08
CA PHE A 108 -6.95 7.60 1.03
C PHE A 108 -7.53 8.97 0.66
N LEU A 109 -7.16 10.03 1.39
CA LEU A 109 -7.67 11.38 1.12
C LEU A 109 -7.28 11.88 -0.28
N HIS A 110 -6.02 11.68 -0.68
CA HIS A 110 -5.51 12.10 -1.97
C HIS A 110 -6.23 11.41 -3.15
N ILE A 111 -6.44 10.10 -3.05
CA ILE A 111 -7.10 9.31 -4.09
C ILE A 111 -8.61 9.63 -4.14
N MET A 112 -9.27 9.70 -2.98
CA MET A 112 -10.72 9.89 -2.89
C MET A 112 -11.19 11.31 -3.22
N ARG A 113 -10.30 12.30 -3.19
CA ARG A 113 -10.60 13.69 -3.59
C ARG A 113 -11.05 13.76 -5.06
N SER A 114 -12.04 14.61 -5.37
CA SER A 114 -12.32 14.97 -6.78
C SER A 114 -11.13 15.70 -7.37
N GLU A 115 -10.77 15.36 -8.59
CA GLU A 115 -9.86 16.20 -9.38
C GLU A 115 -10.59 17.47 -9.81
N ASP A 116 -9.92 18.61 -9.65
CA ASP A 116 -10.33 19.86 -10.28
C ASP A 116 -10.27 19.65 -11.80
N GLU A 117 -11.23 20.18 -12.56
CA GLU A 117 -11.32 19.95 -14.01
C GLU A 117 -10.03 20.35 -14.76
N ASP A 118 -9.26 21.28 -14.18
CA ASP A 118 -7.97 21.74 -14.69
C ASP A 118 -6.84 20.68 -14.60
N MET A 119 -6.99 19.65 -13.75
CA MET A 119 -6.04 18.53 -13.65
C MET A 119 -6.42 17.31 -14.48
N LYS A 120 -7.58 17.34 -15.17
CA LYS A 120 -7.92 16.36 -16.21
C LYS A 120 -7.10 16.64 -17.47
N GLU A 121 -5.77 16.62 -17.36
CA GLU A 121 -4.89 16.77 -18.51
C GLU A 121 -5.06 15.56 -19.43
N THR A 122 -5.88 15.75 -20.48
CA THR A 122 -6.04 14.85 -21.63
C THR A 122 -4.77 14.65 -22.46
N ASN A 123 -3.59 15.04 -21.96
CA ASN A 123 -2.33 15.08 -22.72
C ASN A 123 -1.12 14.41 -22.02
N LEU A 124 -1.30 13.71 -20.91
CA LEU A 124 -0.20 12.99 -20.22
C LEU A 124 0.15 11.63 -20.84
N GLN A 125 -0.25 11.37 -22.10
CA GLN A 125 0.11 10.12 -22.75
C GLN A 125 1.60 10.10 -23.15
N PRO A 126 2.38 9.13 -22.68
CA PRO A 126 3.79 9.04 -23.05
C PRO A 126 3.94 8.86 -24.56
N ARG A 127 4.90 9.60 -25.13
CA ARG A 127 5.20 9.63 -26.57
C ARG A 127 5.69 8.28 -27.11
N LYS A 128 6.25 7.41 -26.24
CA LYS A 128 6.77 6.08 -26.61
C LYS A 128 5.69 5.00 -26.44
N ARG A 129 5.42 4.25 -27.52
CA ARG A 129 4.42 3.17 -27.57
C ARG A 129 4.69 2.03 -26.57
N ALA A 130 5.96 1.68 -26.34
CA ALA A 130 6.34 0.64 -25.37
C ALA A 130 6.02 1.03 -23.92
N ILE A 131 6.31 2.28 -23.53
CA ILE A 131 6.00 2.80 -22.19
C ILE A 131 4.48 2.85 -21.98
N ARG A 132 3.74 3.25 -23.02
CA ARG A 132 2.28 3.24 -22.98
C ARG A 132 1.70 1.84 -22.79
N TYR A 133 2.27 0.82 -23.44
CA TYR A 133 1.84 -0.56 -23.28
C TYR A 133 2.14 -1.08 -21.87
N PHE A 134 3.34 -0.80 -21.34
CA PHE A 134 3.72 -1.16 -19.97
C PHE A 134 2.82 -0.50 -18.92
N LEU A 135 2.55 0.80 -19.06
CA LEU A 135 1.65 1.52 -18.15
C LEU A 135 0.20 1.00 -18.22
N ARG A 136 -0.27 0.58 -19.40
CA ARG A 136 -1.58 -0.08 -19.53
C ARG A 136 -1.61 -1.45 -18.86
N LEU A 137 -0.54 -2.23 -19.00
CA LEU A 137 -0.44 -3.55 -18.37
C LEU A 137 -0.44 -3.46 -16.83
N ILE A 138 -0.01 -2.32 -16.29
CA ILE A 138 0.15 -2.09 -14.85
C ILE A 138 -0.96 -1.14 -14.36
N ASP A 139 -1.96 -0.85 -15.16
CA ASP A 139 -3.03 0.06 -14.77
C ASP A 139 -3.89 -0.58 -13.68
N TYR A 140 -3.68 -0.15 -12.43
CA TYR A 140 -4.40 -0.64 -11.25
C TYR A 140 -5.89 -0.26 -11.27
N ARG A 141 -6.33 0.52 -12.25
CA ARG A 141 -7.75 0.71 -12.53
C ARG A 141 -8.39 -0.53 -13.14
N GLU A 142 -7.65 -1.46 -13.73
CA GLU A 142 -8.24 -2.64 -14.37
C GLU A 142 -8.19 -3.89 -13.49
N HIS A 143 -7.15 -4.03 -12.67
CA HIS A 143 -6.95 -5.19 -11.80
C HIS A 143 -6.45 -4.82 -10.40
N PRO A 144 -6.80 -5.60 -9.36
CA PRO A 144 -6.36 -5.34 -7.99
C PRO A 144 -4.90 -5.77 -7.74
N PHE A 145 -4.29 -6.51 -8.67
CA PHE A 145 -2.94 -7.04 -8.53
C PHE A 145 -1.91 -5.97 -8.88
N SER A 146 -1.34 -5.31 -7.87
CA SER A 146 -0.30 -4.30 -8.07
C SER A 146 1.12 -4.86 -7.96
N ILE A 147 2.09 -4.20 -8.59
CA ILE A 147 3.52 -4.53 -8.43
C ILE A 147 3.94 -4.58 -6.96
N PRO A 148 3.62 -3.57 -6.11
CA PRO A 148 3.95 -3.63 -4.69
C PRO A 148 3.30 -4.82 -3.98
N LEU A 149 2.08 -5.23 -4.37
CA LEU A 149 1.41 -6.40 -3.79
C LEU A 149 2.17 -7.69 -4.13
N LEU A 150 2.54 -7.87 -5.39
CA LEU A 150 3.30 -9.04 -5.84
C LEU A 150 4.67 -9.10 -5.15
N LEU A 151 5.38 -7.98 -5.11
CA LEU A 151 6.68 -7.89 -4.46
C LEU A 151 6.57 -8.19 -2.96
N PHE A 152 5.56 -7.65 -2.29
CA PHE A 152 5.29 -7.92 -0.88
C PHE A 152 5.04 -9.42 -0.62
N ILE A 153 4.17 -10.05 -1.42
CA ILE A 153 3.90 -11.49 -1.32
C ILE A 153 5.18 -12.31 -1.52
N ILE A 154 5.99 -11.98 -2.52
CA ILE A 154 7.26 -12.68 -2.80
C ILE A 154 8.21 -12.56 -1.60
N ILE A 155 8.39 -11.36 -1.05
CA ILE A 155 9.29 -11.14 0.10
C ILE A 155 8.82 -11.95 1.31
N VAL A 156 7.53 -11.85 1.67
CA VAL A 156 6.96 -12.58 2.81
C VAL A 156 7.07 -14.09 2.60
N MET A 157 6.75 -14.59 1.41
CA MET A 157 6.88 -16.01 1.08
C MET A 157 8.34 -16.48 1.16
N THR A 158 9.28 -15.70 0.64
CA THR A 158 10.72 -16.00 0.71
C THR A 158 11.17 -16.17 2.16
N PHE A 159 10.74 -15.28 3.05
CA PHE A 159 11.01 -15.40 4.48
C PHE A 159 10.39 -16.65 5.10
N LEU A 160 9.11 -16.93 4.81
CA LEU A 160 8.42 -18.11 5.34
C LEU A 160 9.05 -19.43 4.85
N LEU A 161 9.52 -19.47 3.61
CA LEU A 161 10.13 -20.66 2.99
C LEU A 161 11.62 -20.84 3.32
N SER A 162 12.33 -19.77 3.68
CA SER A 162 13.78 -19.82 3.95
C SER A 162 14.20 -20.89 4.95
N LYS A 163 13.42 -21.09 6.02
CA LYS A 163 13.66 -22.11 7.03
C LYS A 163 13.47 -23.53 6.49
N HIS A 164 12.56 -23.74 5.53
CA HIS A 164 12.38 -25.04 4.88
C HIS A 164 13.62 -25.43 4.06
N PHE A 165 14.27 -24.43 3.47
CA PHE A 165 15.50 -24.59 2.69
C PHE A 165 16.79 -24.41 3.51
N GLY A 166 16.69 -24.21 4.83
CA GLY A 166 17.85 -24.02 5.71
C GLY A 166 18.59 -22.69 5.53
N LEU A 167 18.04 -21.73 4.78
CA LEU A 167 18.65 -20.43 4.51
C LEU A 167 18.52 -19.51 5.73
N MET A 168 19.64 -18.95 6.20
CA MET A 168 19.65 -17.90 7.21
C MET A 168 19.37 -16.54 6.57
N LEU A 169 18.09 -16.18 6.41
CA LEU A 169 17.72 -14.80 6.12
C LEU A 169 17.78 -13.98 7.42
N SER A 170 18.93 -13.35 7.69
CA SER A 170 18.99 -12.35 8.76
C SER A 170 18.18 -11.13 8.34
N LEU A 171 17.01 -10.92 8.96
CA LEU A 171 16.49 -9.56 9.06
C LEU A 171 17.54 -8.79 9.87
N GLU A 172 18.17 -7.78 9.29
CA GLU A 172 19.03 -6.85 10.01
C GLU A 172 18.16 -6.12 11.06
N THR A 173 17.91 -6.78 12.20
CA THR A 173 17.18 -6.26 13.37
C THR A 173 18.13 -5.69 14.42
N SER A 174 19.45 -5.80 14.21
CA SER A 174 20.41 -5.16 15.11
C SER A 174 20.40 -3.66 14.86
N GLY A 175 20.05 -2.88 15.88
CA GLY A 175 19.83 -1.42 15.86
C GLY A 175 21.04 -0.54 15.54
N ASN A 176 21.87 -0.94 14.58
CA ASN A 176 22.88 -0.09 13.97
C ASN A 176 22.70 -0.14 12.44
N PRO A 177 21.94 0.79 11.85
CA PRO A 177 21.69 0.80 10.42
C PRO A 177 22.98 1.27 9.72
N ARG A 178 23.81 0.33 9.28
CA ARG A 178 24.90 0.66 8.34
C ARG A 178 24.32 1.17 7.01
N TYR A 179 23.04 0.90 6.75
CA TYR A 179 22.28 1.29 5.57
C TYR A 179 21.03 2.09 5.94
N VAL A 180 20.73 3.14 5.18
CA VAL A 180 19.58 4.06 5.38
C VAL A 180 18.22 3.34 5.23
N MET A 181 18.18 2.18 4.56
CA MET A 181 16.96 1.42 4.29
C MET A 181 17.19 -0.07 4.59
N SER A 182 16.37 -0.63 5.47
CA SER A 182 16.37 -2.06 5.82
C SER A 182 15.14 -2.76 5.23
N LEU A 183 15.22 -4.09 5.10
CA LEU A 183 14.17 -4.91 4.52
C LEU A 183 12.82 -4.87 5.30
N PRO A 184 12.78 -4.77 6.65
CA PRO A 184 11.55 -4.48 7.36
C PRO A 184 10.95 -3.14 6.94
N THR A 185 11.75 -2.06 6.98
CA THR A 185 11.29 -0.71 6.67
C THR A 185 10.77 -0.61 5.23
N SER A 186 11.44 -1.26 4.28
CA SER A 186 10.98 -1.30 2.88
C SER A 186 9.67 -2.07 2.70
N ALA A 187 9.46 -3.16 3.45
CA ALA A 187 8.19 -3.89 3.45
C ALA A 187 7.02 -3.04 3.99
N TRP A 188 7.24 -2.23 5.04
CA TRP A 188 6.23 -1.30 5.54
C TRP A 188 5.86 -0.22 4.52
N ILE A 189 6.85 0.35 3.83
CA ILE A 189 6.60 1.36 2.78
C ILE A 189 5.88 0.72 1.59
N THR A 190 6.26 -0.51 1.22
CA THR A 190 5.60 -1.27 0.15
C THR A 190 4.14 -1.57 0.52
N ALA A 191 3.84 -1.92 1.77
CA ALA A 191 2.47 -2.09 2.24
C ALA A 191 1.64 -0.80 2.10
N GLY A 192 2.21 0.37 2.39
CA GLY A 192 1.55 1.66 2.13
C GLY A 192 1.16 1.86 0.66
N LEU A 193 2.05 1.48 -0.26
CA LEU A 193 1.77 1.53 -1.71
C LEU A 193 0.69 0.52 -2.14
N VAL A 194 0.63 -0.67 -1.52
CA VAL A 194 -0.46 -1.63 -1.75
C VAL A 194 -1.80 -1.00 -1.42
N PHE A 195 -1.92 -0.29 -0.28
CA PHE A 195 -3.15 0.42 0.07
C PHE A 195 -3.51 1.52 -0.92
N ALA A 196 -2.53 2.31 -1.37
CA ALA A 196 -2.77 3.33 -2.40
C ALA A 196 -3.33 2.72 -3.70
N CYS A 197 -2.74 1.62 -4.17
CA CYS A 197 -3.25 0.90 -5.35
C CYS A 197 -4.67 0.34 -5.13
N ALA A 198 -4.91 -0.22 -3.93
CA ALA A 198 -6.22 -0.77 -3.58
C ALA A 198 -7.30 0.33 -3.55
N PHE A 199 -7.01 1.50 -2.99
CA PHE A 199 -7.96 2.62 -2.99
C PHE A 199 -8.27 3.11 -4.40
N MET A 200 -7.28 3.17 -5.29
CA MET A 200 -7.50 3.48 -6.71
C MET A 200 -8.42 2.47 -7.38
N TYR A 201 -8.20 1.18 -7.15
CA TYR A 201 -9.06 0.13 -7.69
C TYR A 201 -10.49 0.22 -7.13
N ILE A 202 -10.63 0.42 -5.82
CA ILE A 202 -11.94 0.51 -5.14
C ILE A 202 -12.76 1.68 -5.68
N ILE A 203 -12.21 2.90 -5.73
CA ILE A 203 -12.96 4.08 -6.18
C ILE A 203 -13.33 4.02 -7.68
N GLN A 204 -12.55 3.28 -8.47
CA GLN A 204 -12.80 3.08 -9.88
C GLN A 204 -13.96 2.11 -10.14
N HIS A 205 -14.26 1.17 -9.23
CA HIS A 205 -15.25 0.10 -9.47
C HIS A 205 -16.39 0.03 -8.45
N CYS A 206 -16.33 0.75 -7.33
CA CYS A 206 -17.30 0.66 -6.26
C CYS A 206 -17.59 2.01 -5.60
N ASN A 207 -18.81 2.14 -5.07
CA ASN A 207 -19.12 3.17 -4.10
C ASN A 207 -18.49 2.77 -2.76
N PHE A 208 -17.68 3.64 -2.17
CA PHE A 208 -16.94 3.35 -0.94
C PHE A 208 -17.10 4.46 0.08
N PHE A 209 -17.53 4.14 1.30
CA PHE A 209 -17.83 5.12 2.35
C PHE A 209 -18.77 6.26 1.92
N GLY A 210 -19.75 5.98 1.05
CA GLY A 210 -20.66 6.98 0.49
C GLY A 210 -20.01 7.92 -0.53
N ILE A 211 -18.79 7.61 -0.98
CA ILE A 211 -18.14 8.25 -2.12
C ILE A 211 -18.53 7.44 -3.35
N HIS A 212 -19.11 8.10 -4.34
CA HIS A 212 -19.53 7.44 -5.57
C HIS A 212 -18.32 7.05 -6.42
N GLN A 213 -18.48 5.97 -7.20
CA GLN A 213 -17.51 5.55 -8.21
C GLN A 213 -17.11 6.74 -9.09
N ALA A 214 -15.81 6.93 -9.29
CA ALA A 214 -15.31 7.94 -10.24
C ALA A 214 -14.07 7.46 -10.96
N GLU A 215 -13.99 7.83 -12.24
CA GLU A 215 -12.77 7.70 -13.02
C GLU A 215 -11.69 8.61 -12.43
N GLN A 216 -10.61 8.00 -11.98
CA GLN A 216 -9.44 8.73 -11.50
C GLN A 216 -8.57 9.15 -12.69
N GLY A 217 -8.05 10.38 -12.65
CA GLY A 217 -7.24 10.94 -13.71
C GLY A 217 -5.90 10.23 -13.88
N GLU A 218 -5.33 10.39 -15.07
CA GLU A 218 -4.03 9.80 -15.42
C GLU A 218 -2.90 10.32 -14.53
N TYR A 219 -3.01 11.55 -14.02
CA TYR A 219 -2.00 12.16 -13.16
C TYR A 219 -1.76 11.39 -11.86
N LYS A 220 -2.83 11.03 -11.12
CA LYS A 220 -2.71 10.25 -9.87
C LYS A 220 -2.10 8.87 -10.13
N VAL A 221 -2.49 8.23 -11.22
CA VAL A 221 -1.96 6.92 -11.65
C VAL A 221 -0.45 7.02 -11.92
N ILE A 222 -0.02 8.03 -12.68
CA ILE A 222 1.40 8.26 -12.98
C ILE A 222 2.20 8.54 -11.71
N GLN A 223 1.68 9.34 -10.77
CA GLN A 223 2.34 9.59 -9.49
C GLN A 223 2.55 8.29 -8.69
N ILE A 224 1.53 7.43 -8.62
CA ILE A 224 1.63 6.13 -7.94
C ILE A 224 2.68 5.27 -8.63
N HIS A 225 2.67 5.15 -9.96
CA HIS A 225 3.69 4.40 -10.70
C HIS A 225 5.10 4.93 -10.47
N PHE A 226 5.27 6.25 -10.41
CA PHE A 226 6.57 6.84 -10.13
C PHE A 226 7.06 6.46 -8.73
N ALA A 227 6.20 6.55 -7.71
CA ALA A 227 6.52 6.14 -6.36
C ALA A 227 6.81 4.62 -6.26
N GLU A 228 6.06 3.81 -7.00
CA GLU A 228 6.28 2.37 -7.06
C GLU A 228 7.62 1.99 -7.68
N ILE A 229 8.02 2.61 -8.80
CA ILE A 229 9.29 2.31 -9.43
C ILE A 229 10.44 2.56 -8.45
N ILE A 230 10.38 3.67 -7.71
CA ILE A 230 11.42 4.03 -6.72
C ILE A 230 11.40 3.04 -5.56
N VAL A 231 10.25 2.87 -4.90
CA VAL A 231 10.15 2.07 -3.67
C VAL A 231 10.28 0.58 -3.98
N CYS A 232 9.54 0.05 -4.94
CA CYS A 232 9.60 -1.37 -5.30
C CYS A 232 10.95 -1.71 -5.91
N GLY A 233 11.54 -0.81 -6.72
CA GLY A 233 12.89 -1.00 -7.25
C GLY A 233 13.95 -1.11 -6.15
N ALA A 234 13.96 -0.17 -5.20
CA ALA A 234 14.86 -0.21 -4.05
C ALA A 234 14.62 -1.45 -3.18
N THR A 235 13.35 -1.78 -2.91
CA THR A 235 12.96 -2.94 -2.10
C THR A 235 13.39 -4.25 -2.76
N PHE A 236 13.17 -4.39 -4.07
CA PHE A 236 13.58 -5.55 -4.85
C PHE A 236 15.10 -5.72 -4.88
N PHE A 237 15.84 -4.62 -5.05
CA PHE A 237 17.30 -4.65 -5.01
C PHE A 237 17.83 -5.10 -3.65
N ILE A 238 17.31 -4.54 -2.55
CA ILE A 238 17.68 -4.95 -1.19
C ILE A 238 17.36 -6.43 -0.98
N TRP A 239 16.17 -6.87 -1.38
CA TRP A 239 15.77 -8.28 -1.29
C TRP A 239 16.71 -9.20 -2.07
N LEU A 240 17.10 -8.84 -3.30
CA LEU A 240 18.06 -9.61 -4.10
C LEU A 240 19.44 -9.72 -3.45
N VAL A 241 19.94 -8.63 -2.87
CA VAL A 241 21.24 -8.63 -2.17
C VAL A 241 21.17 -9.55 -0.95
N VAL A 242 20.12 -9.44 -0.14
CA VAL A 242 19.91 -10.28 1.04
C VAL A 242 19.80 -11.76 0.66
N LEU A 243 19.02 -12.07 -0.40
CA LEU A 243 18.87 -13.43 -0.91
C LEU A 243 20.21 -13.99 -1.41
N SER A 244 20.96 -13.20 -2.16
CA SER A 244 22.26 -13.61 -2.70
C SER A 244 23.25 -13.91 -1.58
N ILE A 245 23.36 -13.02 -0.60
CA ILE A 245 24.21 -13.24 0.58
C ILE A 245 23.80 -14.54 1.27
N ALA A 246 22.51 -14.75 1.55
CA ALA A 246 22.02 -15.94 2.22
C ALA A 246 22.28 -17.24 1.43
N LEU A 247 22.31 -17.18 0.10
CA LEU A 247 22.67 -18.32 -0.76
C LEU A 247 24.18 -18.60 -0.80
N PHE A 248 25.02 -17.57 -0.65
CA PHE A 248 26.49 -17.73 -0.65
C PHE A 248 27.07 -18.06 0.75
N THR A 249 26.34 -17.76 1.83
CA THR A 249 26.75 -18.05 3.21
C THR A 249 26.07 -19.27 3.84
N GLY A 250 25.06 -19.86 3.18
CA GLY A 250 24.43 -21.14 3.57
C GLY A 250 25.18 -22.34 3.00
#